data_AF-A0A946IU21-F1
#
_entry.id   AF-A0A946IU21-F1
#
_cell.length_a   1.000
_cell.length_b   1.000
_cell.length_c   1.000
_cell.angle_alpha   90.00
_cell.angle_beta   90.00
_cell.angle_gamma   90.00
#
_symmetry.space_group_name_H-M   'P 1'
#
loop_
_entity.id
_entity.type
_entity.pdbx_description
1 polymer ?
#
loop_
_entity_poly.entity_id
_entity_poly.type
_entity_poly.pdbx_seq_one_letter_code
_entity_poly.pdbx_strand_id
1 'polypeptide(L)'
;MENDQIQEYCQEALKVSEEKGIHHGLSYLIGEKFGRNFLQLKRARQKLQFLYPNKEASESHPLNKGGRALKMSYALTIQEHYSTPLEQVKYYELFLKEFLAAIKNTFSTEDIRNYFYSSPQLGPCEQESSDSEMDFPDVLQEAEEILAIEDIKRLFL
;
A
#
# COMPACT_ATOMS: atom_id res chain seq x y z
N MET A 1 -19.50 -6.48 2.87
CA MET A 1 -18.67 -6.59 4.09
C MET A 1 -17.49 -5.63 4.03
N GLU A 2 -16.59 -5.70 3.05
CA GLU A 2 -15.41 -4.79 3.03
C GLU A 2 -15.72 -3.39 2.50
N ASN A 3 -16.63 -3.26 1.54
CA ASN A 3 -17.12 -1.95 1.10
C ASN A 3 -17.83 -1.21 2.26
N ASP A 4 -18.49 -1.96 3.15
CA ASP A 4 -19.12 -1.41 4.35
C ASP A 4 -18.06 -0.88 5.33
N GLN A 5 -16.92 -1.57 5.47
CA GLN A 5 -15.78 -1.10 6.27
C GLN A 5 -15.13 0.16 5.67
N ILE A 6 -14.99 0.22 4.34
CA ILE A 6 -14.49 1.42 3.66
C ILE A 6 -15.41 2.61 3.92
N GLN A 7 -16.72 2.40 3.85
CA GLN A 7 -17.71 3.44 4.13
C GLN A 7 -17.70 3.86 5.59
N GLU A 8 -17.54 2.92 6.52
CA GLU A 8 -17.39 3.21 7.95
C GLU A 8 -16.16 4.09 8.21
N TYR A 9 -14.99 3.73 7.65
CA TYR A 9 -13.79 4.55 7.76
C TYR A 9 -13.99 5.95 7.17
N CYS A 10 -14.70 6.07 6.05
CA CYS A 10 -15.03 7.37 5.47
C CYS A 10 -15.95 8.20 6.38
N GLN A 11 -16.95 7.58 7.01
CA GLN A 11 -17.85 8.26 7.93
C GLN A 11 -17.13 8.70 9.21
N GLU A 12 -16.26 7.86 9.76
CA GLU A 12 -15.42 8.23 10.91
C GLU A 12 -14.50 9.40 10.56
N ALA A 13 -13.90 9.38 9.37
CA ALA A 13 -13.04 10.46 8.92
C ALA A 13 -13.77 11.79 8.72
N LEU A 14 -15.04 11.75 8.28
CA LEU A 14 -15.88 12.94 8.21
C LEU A 14 -16.15 13.51 9.61
N LYS A 15 -16.46 12.66 10.59
CA LYS A 15 -16.62 13.10 11.99
C LYS A 15 -15.34 13.72 12.54
N VAL A 16 -14.19 13.10 12.30
CA VAL A 16 -12.87 13.65 12.69
C VAL A 16 -12.59 14.97 11.98
N SER A 17 -12.98 15.09 10.71
CA SER A 17 -12.85 16.32 9.93
C SER A 17 -13.71 17.46 10.49
N GLU A 18 -14.92 17.15 10.96
CA GLU A 18 -15.81 18.14 11.60
C GLU A 18 -15.24 18.64 12.94
N GLU A 19 -14.60 17.76 13.73
CA GLU A 19 -14.06 18.10 15.05
C GLU A 19 -12.67 18.76 15.01
N LYS A 20 -11.76 18.25 14.17
CA LYS A 20 -10.33 18.58 14.18
C LYS A 20 -9.81 19.15 12.85
N GLY A 21 -10.69 19.27 11.86
CA GLY A 21 -10.39 19.80 10.54
C GLY A 21 -10.00 18.74 9.51
N ILE A 22 -10.11 19.12 8.23
CA ILE A 22 -9.99 18.25 7.05
C ILE A 22 -8.66 17.48 7.03
N HIS A 23 -7.55 18.13 7.43
CA HIS A 23 -6.24 17.48 7.49
C HIS A 23 -6.20 16.28 8.44
N HIS A 24 -6.89 16.33 9.58
CA HIS A 24 -6.90 15.22 10.53
C HIS A 24 -7.77 14.06 10.03
N GLY A 25 -8.89 14.36 9.36
CA GLY A 25 -9.71 13.34 8.68
C GLY A 25 -8.94 12.62 7.58
N LEU A 26 -8.19 13.37 6.76
CA LEU A 26 -7.32 12.81 5.72
C LEU A 26 -6.12 12.06 6.29
N SER A 27 -5.56 12.49 7.43
CA SER A 27 -4.50 11.76 8.13
C SER A 27 -4.98 10.40 8.62
N TYR A 28 -6.19 10.34 9.18
CA TYR A 28 -6.80 9.09 9.61
C TYR A 28 -7.03 8.14 8.41
N LEU A 29 -7.64 8.65 7.32
CA LEU A 29 -7.92 7.81 6.16
C LEU A 29 -6.67 7.40 5.39
N ILE A 30 -5.88 8.38 4.95
CA ILE A 30 -4.75 8.15 4.05
C ILE A 30 -3.55 7.65 4.85
N GLY A 31 -3.22 8.34 5.94
CA GLY A 31 -2.07 8.04 6.79
C GLY A 31 -2.19 6.69 7.49
N GLU A 32 -3.26 6.47 8.25
CA GLU A 32 -3.41 5.26 9.05
C GLU A 32 -4.04 4.10 8.30
N LYS A 33 -5.23 4.28 7.72
CA LYS A 33 -5.99 3.15 7.16
C LYS A 33 -5.48 2.73 5.78
N PHE A 34 -5.39 3.67 4.85
CA PHE A 34 -4.94 3.41 3.48
C PHE A 34 -3.45 3.04 3.48
N GLY A 35 -2.62 3.79 4.20
CA GLY A 35 -1.19 3.55 4.36
C GLY A 35 -0.86 2.13 4.83
N ARG A 36 -1.50 1.65 5.90
CA ARG A 36 -1.28 0.28 6.41
C ARG A 36 -1.60 -0.79 5.37
N ASN A 37 -2.73 -0.66 4.67
CA ASN A 37 -3.12 -1.59 3.62
C ASN A 37 -2.17 -1.53 2.41
N PHE A 38 -1.69 -0.33 2.05
CA PHE A 38 -0.72 -0.15 0.98
C PHE A 38 0.64 -0.80 1.32
N LEU A 39 1.11 -0.66 2.57
CA LEU A 39 2.32 -1.33 3.04
C LEU A 39 2.18 -2.85 3.04
N GLN A 40 1.01 -3.38 3.42
CA GLN A 40 0.72 -4.81 3.33
C GLN A 40 0.78 -5.31 1.87
N LEU A 41 0.22 -4.56 0.92
CA LEU A 41 0.35 -4.87 -0.50
C LEU A 41 1.82 -4.85 -0.96
N LYS A 42 2.61 -3.84 -0.54
CA LYS A 42 4.02 -3.73 -0.91
C LYS A 42 4.82 -4.94 -0.39
N ARG A 43 4.61 -5.35 0.86
CA ARG A 43 5.22 -6.56 1.44
C ARG A 43 4.79 -7.83 0.71
N ALA A 44 3.50 -7.96 0.37
CA ALA A 44 3.00 -9.10 -0.39
C ALA A 44 3.60 -9.16 -1.81
N ARG A 45 3.76 -8.01 -2.48
CA ARG A 45 4.44 -7.93 -3.78
C ARG A 45 5.93 -8.25 -3.70
N GLN A 46 6.63 -7.78 -2.67
CA GLN A 46 8.05 -8.12 -2.45
C GLN A 46 8.26 -9.63 -2.31
N LYS A 47 7.35 -10.34 -1.60
CA LYS A 47 7.39 -11.81 -1.52
C LYS A 47 7.26 -12.50 -2.87
N LEU A 48 6.58 -11.86 -3.82
CA LEU A 48 6.36 -12.37 -5.18
C LEU A 48 7.40 -11.88 -6.20
N GLN A 49 8.26 -10.91 -5.84
CA GLN A 49 9.22 -10.28 -6.75
C GLN A 49 10.20 -11.28 -7.37
N PHE A 50 10.49 -12.38 -6.67
CA PHE A 50 11.39 -13.43 -7.14
C PHE A 50 10.70 -14.51 -7.98
N LEU A 51 9.38 -14.48 -8.10
CA LEU A 51 8.57 -15.50 -8.79
C LEU A 51 8.14 -15.09 -10.18
N TYR A 52 8.09 -13.79 -10.44
CA TYR A 52 7.79 -13.29 -11.76
C TYR A 52 9.01 -12.52 -12.25
N PRO A 53 9.68 -12.98 -13.31
CA PRO A 53 10.43 -12.03 -14.10
C PRO A 53 9.42 -10.97 -14.57
N ASN A 54 9.78 -9.68 -14.44
CA ASN A 54 8.98 -8.58 -14.99
C ASN A 54 8.57 -8.89 -16.43
N LYS A 55 7.48 -8.30 -16.94
CA LYS A 55 7.04 -8.52 -18.33
C LYS A 55 8.15 -8.33 -19.38
N GLU A 56 9.21 -7.61 -19.01
CA GLU A 56 10.53 -7.54 -19.65
C GLU A 56 11.43 -8.72 -19.25
N ALA A 57 10.90 -9.94 -19.28
CA ALA A 57 11.66 -11.12 -18.90
C ALA A 57 12.72 -11.34 -19.98
N SER A 58 13.93 -10.86 -19.71
CA SER A 58 15.12 -11.09 -20.53
C SER A 58 15.11 -12.52 -21.09
N GLU A 59 15.42 -12.68 -22.38
CA GLU A 59 15.62 -13.98 -23.02
C GLU A 59 16.61 -14.87 -22.24
N SER A 60 17.44 -14.27 -21.38
CA SER A 60 18.35 -14.98 -20.50
C SER A 60 17.71 -15.73 -19.32
N HIS A 61 16.41 -15.57 -19.06
CA HIS A 61 15.74 -16.16 -17.89
C HIS A 61 15.81 -17.72 -17.90
N PRO A 62 16.11 -18.38 -16.77
CA PRO A 62 16.24 -19.84 -16.71
C PRO A 62 15.00 -20.60 -17.21
N LEU A 63 13.80 -20.04 -17.01
CA LEU A 63 12.54 -20.60 -17.53
C LEU A 63 12.44 -20.55 -19.05
N ASN A 64 13.05 -19.55 -19.71
CA ASN A 64 13.06 -19.44 -21.16
C ASN A 64 14.05 -20.43 -21.79
N LYS A 65 15.11 -20.79 -21.04
CA LYS A 65 16.12 -21.79 -21.44
C LYS A 65 15.77 -23.23 -21.04
N GLY A 66 14.82 -23.40 -20.12
CA GLY A 66 14.40 -24.69 -19.59
C GLY A 66 13.48 -25.49 -20.53
N GLY A 67 13.67 -26.81 -20.57
CA GLY A 67 12.76 -27.72 -21.26
C GLY A 67 11.35 -27.77 -20.62
N ARG A 68 10.40 -28.42 -21.32
CA ARG A 68 8.98 -28.53 -20.90
C ARG A 68 8.81 -29.05 -19.46
N ALA A 69 9.66 -29.98 -19.04
CA ALA A 69 9.62 -30.54 -17.69
C ALA A 69 9.92 -29.49 -16.60
N LEU A 70 10.93 -28.63 -16.81
CA LEU A 70 11.29 -27.56 -15.88
C LEU A 70 10.18 -26.51 -15.77
N LYS A 71 9.54 -26.18 -16.89
CA LYS A 71 8.39 -25.25 -16.92
C LYS A 71 7.20 -25.80 -16.14
N MET A 72 6.91 -27.10 -16.29
CA MET A 72 5.84 -27.78 -15.55
C MET A 72 6.14 -27.86 -14.05
N SER A 73 7.35 -28.31 -13.66
CA SER A 73 7.72 -28.39 -12.25
C SER A 73 7.67 -27.02 -11.58
N TYR A 74 8.15 -25.99 -12.25
CA TYR A 74 8.09 -24.62 -11.76
C TYR A 74 6.65 -24.11 -11.60
N ALA A 75 5.79 -24.36 -12.58
CA ALA A 75 4.37 -23.99 -12.48
C ALA A 75 3.67 -24.68 -11.30
N LEU A 76 3.97 -25.96 -11.06
CA LEU A 76 3.45 -26.71 -9.91
C LEU A 76 3.95 -26.11 -8.59
N THR A 77 5.24 -25.80 -8.46
CA THR A 77 5.81 -25.16 -7.27
C THR A 77 5.18 -23.78 -7.01
N ILE A 78 4.91 -22.99 -8.07
CA ILE A 78 4.17 -21.72 -7.94
C ILE A 78 2.77 -21.96 -7.41
N GLN A 79 2.05 -22.90 -8.00
CA GLN A 79 0.67 -23.20 -7.63
C GLN A 79 0.57 -23.67 -6.17
N GLU A 80 1.49 -24.53 -5.73
CA GLU A 80 1.51 -25.09 -4.39
C GLU A 80 1.88 -24.06 -3.31
N HIS A 81 2.90 -23.23 -3.55
CA HIS A 81 3.47 -22.37 -2.50
C HIS A 81 3.05 -20.90 -2.59
N TYR A 82 2.56 -20.45 -3.75
CA TYR A 82 2.36 -19.03 -4.02
C TYR A 82 0.93 -18.68 -4.45
N SER A 83 0.03 -19.64 -4.52
CA SER A 83 -1.41 -19.40 -4.73
C SER A 83 -1.99 -18.43 -3.70
N THR A 84 -1.76 -18.66 -2.40
CA THR A 84 -2.28 -17.81 -1.32
C THR A 84 -1.70 -16.38 -1.36
N PRO A 85 -0.37 -16.14 -1.44
CA PRO A 85 0.17 -14.79 -1.62
C PRO A 85 -0.32 -14.08 -2.90
N LEU A 86 -0.55 -14.81 -3.99
CA LEU A 86 -1.09 -14.23 -5.23
C LEU A 86 -2.54 -13.76 -5.09
N GLU A 87 -3.36 -14.55 -4.39
CA GLU A 87 -4.73 -14.17 -4.07
C GLU A 87 -4.76 -12.95 -3.14
N GLN A 88 -3.88 -12.91 -2.13
CA GLN A 88 -3.73 -11.76 -1.24
C GLN A 88 -3.39 -10.48 -2.01
N VAL A 89 -2.43 -10.53 -2.94
CA VAL A 89 -2.09 -9.35 -3.76
C VAL A 89 -3.28 -8.88 -4.59
N LYS A 90 -3.99 -9.79 -5.27
CA LYS A 90 -5.18 -9.43 -6.06
C LYS A 90 -6.27 -8.80 -5.19
N TYR A 91 -6.48 -9.37 -4.01
CA TYR A 91 -7.42 -8.87 -3.03
C TYR A 91 -7.07 -7.44 -2.59
N TYR A 92 -5.84 -7.20 -2.14
CA TYR A 92 -5.40 -5.87 -1.71
C TYR A 92 -5.41 -4.86 -2.85
N GLU A 93 -5.09 -5.26 -4.08
CA GLU A 93 -5.17 -4.38 -5.25
C GLU A 93 -6.61 -3.93 -5.55
N LEU A 94 -7.57 -4.84 -5.43
CA LEU A 94 -8.99 -4.52 -5.65
C LEU A 94 -9.52 -3.65 -4.51
N PHE A 95 -9.23 -4.02 -3.27
CA PHE A 95 -9.60 -3.27 -2.08
C PHE A 95 -9.06 -1.82 -2.11
N LEU A 96 -7.78 -1.63 -2.46
CA LEU A 96 -7.19 -0.29 -2.53
C LEU A 96 -7.78 0.55 -3.67
N LYS A 97 -8.20 -0.06 -4.78
CA LYS A 97 -8.90 0.67 -5.86
C LYS A 97 -10.28 1.14 -5.42
N GLU A 98 -11.04 0.29 -4.74
CA GLU A 98 -12.33 0.65 -4.16
C GLU A 98 -12.16 1.73 -3.10
N PHE A 99 -11.13 1.61 -2.25
CA PHE A 99 -10.84 2.59 -1.21
C PHE A 99 -10.42 3.94 -1.80
N LEU A 100 -9.59 3.96 -2.85
CA LEU A 100 -9.25 5.17 -3.61
C LEU A 100 -10.49 5.86 -4.17
N ALA A 101 -11.42 5.09 -4.75
CA ALA A 101 -12.67 5.63 -5.26
C ALA A 101 -13.53 6.23 -4.14
N ALA A 102 -13.61 5.56 -2.99
CA ALA A 102 -14.34 6.06 -1.84
C ALA A 102 -13.74 7.37 -1.28
N ILE A 103 -12.41 7.46 -1.14
CA ILE A 103 -11.72 8.68 -0.67
C ILE A 103 -11.93 9.86 -1.63
N LYS A 104 -11.86 9.60 -2.94
CA LYS A 104 -12.12 10.63 -3.97
C LYS A 104 -13.57 11.10 -4.00
N ASN A 105 -14.51 10.27 -3.53
CA ASN A 105 -15.91 10.64 -3.41
C ASN A 105 -16.24 11.41 -2.12
N THR A 106 -15.41 11.28 -1.08
CA THR A 106 -15.67 11.87 0.24
C THR A 106 -14.97 13.20 0.46
N PHE A 107 -13.74 13.36 -0.06
CA PHE A 107 -12.96 14.60 0.05
C PHE A 107 -12.69 15.21 -1.33
N SER A 108 -12.58 16.54 -1.39
CA SER A 108 -12.27 17.20 -2.65
C SER A 108 -10.84 16.89 -3.09
N THR A 109 -10.61 16.90 -4.40
CA THR A 109 -9.26 16.72 -4.94
C THR A 109 -8.28 17.82 -4.53
N GLU A 110 -8.79 19.01 -4.16
CA GLU A 110 -7.99 20.12 -3.66
C GLU A 110 -7.54 19.87 -2.21
N ASP A 111 -8.42 19.35 -1.37
CA ASP A 111 -8.11 18.98 0.01
C ASP A 111 -7.08 17.86 0.08
N ILE A 112 -7.23 16.85 -0.79
CA ILE A 112 -6.27 15.75 -0.91
C ILE A 112 -4.91 16.27 -1.36
N ARG A 113 -4.86 17.18 -2.34
CA ARG A 113 -3.62 17.85 -2.78
C ARG A 113 -2.98 18.61 -1.64
N ASN A 114 -3.75 19.44 -0.95
CA ASN A 114 -3.27 20.24 0.18
C ASN A 114 -2.71 19.34 1.29
N TYR A 115 -3.35 18.21 1.57
CA TYR A 115 -2.82 17.22 2.51
C TYR A 115 -1.44 16.66 2.10
N PHE A 116 -1.24 16.31 0.83
CA PHE A 116 0.06 15.85 0.34
C PHE A 116 1.13 16.96 0.28
N TYR A 117 0.74 18.23 0.20
CA TYR A 117 1.67 19.37 0.29
C TYR A 117 2.08 19.70 1.72
N SER A 118 1.25 19.36 2.71
CA SER A 118 1.53 19.57 4.13
C SER A 118 2.45 18.51 4.77
N SER A 119 3.15 17.70 3.97
CA SER A 119 4.01 16.59 4.43
C SER A 119 3.28 15.56 5.30
N PRO A 120 2.46 14.68 4.69
CA PRO A 120 1.68 13.70 5.43
C PRO A 120 2.56 12.62 6.06
N GLN A 121 2.20 12.16 7.26
CA GLN A 121 2.86 11.05 7.95
C GLN A 121 2.04 9.76 7.80
N LEU A 122 2.72 8.62 7.66
CA LEU A 122 2.09 7.29 7.65
C LEU A 122 2.18 6.68 9.04
N GLY A 123 1.14 6.84 9.85
CA GLY A 123 1.12 6.26 11.19
C GLY A 123 0.17 6.98 12.13
N PRO A 124 -0.01 6.47 13.37
CA PRO A 124 -0.68 7.22 14.41
C PRO A 124 0.02 8.57 14.56
N CYS A 125 -0.77 9.65 14.53
CA CYS A 125 -0.28 10.99 14.84
C CYS A 125 -0.05 11.09 16.36
N GLU A 126 0.83 10.28 16.92
CA GLU A 126 1.31 10.45 18.29
C GLU A 126 2.55 11.34 18.23
N GLN A 127 2.32 12.60 18.56
CA GLN A 127 3.37 13.55 18.92
C GLN A 127 4.04 13.08 20.19
N GLU A 128 4.98 12.17 20.07
CA GLU A 128 6.09 12.10 20.99
C GLU A 128 7.36 11.97 20.15
N SER A 129 7.94 13.13 19.84
CA SER A 129 9.37 13.25 19.59
C SER A 129 10.09 12.82 20.87
N SER A 130 10.10 11.52 21.11
CA SER A 130 11.06 10.87 21.96
C SER A 130 12.40 11.14 21.28
N ASP A 131 13.26 11.90 21.95
CA ASP A 131 14.68 12.13 21.62
C ASP A 131 15.46 10.80 21.79
N SER A 132 14.91 9.71 21.26
CA SER A 132 15.50 8.38 21.24
C SER A 132 16.49 8.32 20.09
N GLU A 133 17.72 7.97 20.44
CA GLU A 133 18.81 7.67 19.52
C GLU A 133 18.29 6.79 18.38
N MET A 134 18.19 7.33 17.17
CA MET A 134 17.65 6.59 16.03
C MET A 134 18.59 5.46 15.65
N ASP A 135 18.10 4.22 15.73
CA ASP A 135 18.86 3.06 15.30
C ASP A 135 18.77 2.90 13.77
N PHE A 136 19.73 2.19 13.17
CA PHE A 136 19.75 1.88 11.73
C PHE A 136 18.41 1.31 11.16
N PRO A 137 17.71 0.37 11.84
CA PRO A 137 16.37 -0.06 11.42
C PRO A 137 15.34 1.08 11.36
N ASP A 138 15.41 2.07 12.24
CA ASP A 138 14.47 3.18 12.29
C ASP A 138 14.65 4.09 11.08
N VAL A 139 15.90 4.36 10.70
CA VAL A 139 16.25 5.12 9.49
C VAL A 139 15.77 4.42 8.22
N LEU A 140 15.87 3.10 8.15
CA LEU A 140 15.36 2.33 7.01
C LEU A 140 13.83 2.36 6.95
N GLN A 141 13.17 2.24 8.10
CA GLN A 141 11.71 2.32 8.16
C GLN A 141 11.21 3.70 7.71
N GLU A 142 11.84 4.78 8.19
CA GLU A 142 11.51 6.14 7.76
C GLU A 142 11.70 6.31 6.24
N ALA A 143 12.81 5.83 5.69
CA ALA A 143 13.05 5.85 4.25
C ALA A 143 11.99 5.06 3.46
N GLU A 144 11.56 3.91 3.96
CA GLU A 144 10.48 3.12 3.36
C GLU A 144 9.13 3.83 3.40
N GLU A 145 8.83 4.53 4.50
CA GLU A 145 7.61 5.33 4.67
C GLU A 145 7.60 6.53 3.71
N ILE A 146 8.71 7.25 3.57
CA ILE A 146 8.85 8.35 2.61
C ILE A 146 8.58 7.86 1.18
N LEU A 147 9.20 6.74 0.79
CA LEU A 147 8.96 6.15 -0.53
C LEU A 147 7.50 5.70 -0.71
N ALA A 148 6.89 5.14 0.34
CA ALA A 148 5.49 4.75 0.31
C ALA A 148 4.56 5.96 0.17
N ILE A 149 4.83 7.09 0.83
CA ILE A 149 4.06 8.33 0.69
C ILE A 149 4.14 8.83 -0.75
N GLU A 150 5.31 8.80 -1.37
CA GLU A 150 5.47 9.23 -2.76
C GLU A 150 4.69 8.32 -3.72
N ASP A 151 4.76 7.00 -3.53
CA ASP A 151 3.99 6.03 -4.32
C ASP A 151 2.48 6.23 -4.13
N ILE A 152 2.03 6.46 -2.90
CA ILE A 152 0.62 6.75 -2.59
C ILE A 152 0.20 8.06 -3.27
N LYS A 153 1.01 9.10 -3.18
CA LYS A 153 0.75 10.40 -3.82
C LYS A 153 0.52 10.24 -5.33
N ARG A 154 1.30 9.39 -6.00
CA ARG A 154 1.11 9.05 -7.44
C ARG A 154 -0.19 8.32 -7.76
N LEU A 155 -0.87 7.72 -6.78
CA LEU A 155 -2.19 7.10 -6.98
C LEU A 155 -3.34 8.12 -6.90
N PHE A 156 -3.13 9.21 -6.15
CA PHE A 156 -4.14 10.24 -5.93
C PHE A 156 -4.04 11.42 -6.91
N LEU A 157 -2.82 11.77 -7.35
CA LEU A 157 -2.52 12.90 -8.26
C LEU A 157 -2.34 12.46 -9.71
#